data_AF-A0A935YV96-F1
#
_entry.id   AF-A0A935YV96-F1
#
_cell.length_a   1.000
_cell.length_b   1.000
_cell.length_c   1.000
_cell.angle_alpha   90.00
_cell.angle_beta   90.00
_cell.angle_gamma   90.00
#
_symmetry.space_group_name_H-M   'P 1'
#
loop_
_entity.id
_entity.type
_entity.pdbx_description
1 polymer ?
#
loop_
_entity_poly.entity_id
_entity_poly.type
_entity_poly.pdbx_seq_one_letter_code
_entity_poly.pdbx_strand_id
1 'polypeptide(L)'
;MKFIRALLILASITWPAVSNGEESFDFALIASDCKSTVSFLKLNTNSLQLLKADKPNFFCKRNSKVITCRLTYQDSEQKEEIRKYTVISDAPPMLLFSAESNSELTMVNTSELAGAYTSRIFDDKYMGYKVCSMTFMTQDQIKALSNKKN
;
A
#
# COMPACT_ATOMS: atom_id res chain seq x y z
N MET A 1 -66.91 14.69 -29.89
CA MET A 1 -66.13 13.44 -29.89
C MET A 1 -64.65 13.77 -29.71
N LYS A 2 -64.04 13.17 -28.68
CA LYS A 2 -62.61 12.91 -28.39
C LYS A 2 -61.57 14.01 -28.69
N PHE A 3 -61.21 14.76 -27.64
CA PHE A 3 -59.91 15.41 -27.51
C PHE A 3 -58.89 14.41 -26.93
N ILE A 4 -57.79 14.17 -27.64
CA ILE A 4 -56.67 13.32 -27.18
C ILE A 4 -55.70 14.22 -26.41
N ARG A 5 -55.62 14.03 -25.09
CA ARG A 5 -54.56 14.59 -24.24
C ARG A 5 -53.29 13.78 -24.45
N ALA A 6 -52.27 14.38 -25.06
CA ALA A 6 -50.92 13.84 -25.06
C ALA A 6 -50.26 14.13 -23.69
N LEU A 7 -49.99 13.07 -22.94
CA LEU A 7 -49.28 13.12 -21.66
C LEU A 7 -47.77 13.11 -21.95
N LEU A 8 -47.09 14.23 -21.73
CA LEU A 8 -45.62 14.28 -21.77
C LEU A 8 -45.07 13.63 -20.49
N ILE A 9 -44.50 12.44 -20.63
CA ILE A 9 -43.73 11.78 -19.57
C ILE A 9 -42.31 12.37 -19.62
N LEU A 10 -42.03 13.31 -18.73
CA LEU A 10 -40.67 13.74 -18.41
C LEU A 10 -39.96 12.60 -17.68
N ALA A 11 -39.31 11.71 -18.42
CA ALA A 11 -38.36 10.76 -17.87
C ALA A 11 -37.17 11.55 -17.31
N SER A 12 -37.17 11.74 -16.00
CA SER A 12 -36.03 12.28 -15.26
C SER A 12 -34.93 11.23 -15.32
N ILE A 13 -33.96 11.42 -16.23
CA ILE A 13 -32.71 10.67 -16.23
C ILE A 13 -31.98 11.07 -14.95
N THR A 14 -32.14 10.26 -13.91
CA THR A 14 -31.30 10.34 -12.72
C THR A 14 -29.95 9.76 -13.12
N TRP A 15 -29.00 10.66 -13.40
CA TRP A 15 -27.60 10.27 -13.48
C TRP A 15 -27.22 9.63 -12.14
N PRO A 16 -26.68 8.39 -12.12
CA PRO A 16 -26.05 7.89 -10.92
C PRO A 16 -24.87 8.81 -10.63
N ALA A 17 -24.95 9.51 -9.51
CA ALA A 17 -23.81 10.21 -8.94
C ALA A 17 -22.71 9.16 -8.72
N VAL A 18 -21.71 9.16 -9.59
CA VAL A 18 -20.45 8.46 -9.36
C VAL A 18 -19.76 9.23 -8.25
N SER A 19 -20.07 8.88 -7.01
CA SER A 19 -19.24 9.28 -5.89
C SER A 19 -17.89 8.59 -6.11
N ASN A 20 -16.86 9.38 -6.44
CA ASN A 20 -15.47 8.98 -6.30
C ASN A 20 -15.23 8.71 -4.80
N GLY A 21 -15.61 7.51 -4.35
CA GLY A 21 -15.35 7.06 -3.01
C GLY A 21 -13.85 6.85 -2.88
N GLU A 22 -13.17 7.76 -2.21
CA GLU A 22 -11.83 7.51 -1.66
C GLU A 22 -11.89 6.17 -0.93
N GLU A 23 -11.19 5.15 -1.44
CA GLU A 23 -11.16 3.84 -0.78
C GLU A 23 -10.69 4.03 0.67
N SER A 24 -11.54 3.66 1.63
CA SER A 24 -11.23 3.82 3.05
C SER A 24 -10.14 2.83 3.47
N PHE A 25 -9.02 3.35 3.93
CA PHE A 25 -7.94 2.62 4.60
C PHE A 25 -7.92 2.99 6.08
N ASP A 26 -7.46 2.08 6.94
CA ASP A 26 -7.38 2.29 8.39
C ASP A 26 -6.06 2.96 8.78
N PHE A 27 -4.97 2.52 8.15
CA PHE A 27 -3.63 3.05 8.37
C PHE A 27 -2.79 3.01 7.08
N ALA A 28 -1.74 3.82 7.06
CA ALA A 28 -0.77 3.87 5.99
C ALA A 28 0.64 3.64 6.51
N LEU A 29 1.48 3.05 5.67
CA LEU A 29 2.92 2.92 5.88
C LEU A 29 3.63 3.59 4.70
N ILE A 30 4.31 4.70 4.98
CA ILE A 30 4.97 5.52 3.97
C ILE A 30 6.47 5.26 4.06
N ALA A 31 7.07 4.67 3.02
CA ALA A 31 8.51 4.42 3.01
C ALA A 31 9.32 5.72 2.96
N SER A 32 10.28 5.86 3.86
CA SER A 32 11.17 7.03 3.95
C SER A 32 12.55 6.75 3.35
N ASP A 33 13.18 5.64 3.74
CA ASP A 33 14.47 5.16 3.23
C ASP A 33 14.39 3.66 2.92
N CYS A 34 14.87 3.25 1.75
CA CYS A 34 14.86 1.86 1.29
C CYS A 34 16.21 1.49 0.67
N LYS A 35 16.76 0.36 1.12
CA LYS A 35 18.02 -0.20 0.60
C LYS A 35 17.81 -1.65 0.22
N SER A 36 18.41 -2.05 -0.89
CA SER A 36 18.46 -3.44 -1.32
C SER A 36 19.89 -3.94 -1.23
N THR A 37 20.08 -5.10 -0.61
CA THR A 37 21.33 -5.86 -0.69
C THR A 37 21.11 -7.01 -1.63
N VAL A 38 21.88 -7.08 -2.72
CA VAL A 38 21.76 -8.13 -3.74
C VAL A 38 23.07 -8.86 -3.91
N SER A 39 22.98 -10.18 -4.08
CA SER A 39 24.08 -11.06 -4.45
C SER A 39 23.88 -11.55 -5.87
N PHE A 40 24.87 -11.32 -6.74
CA PHE A 40 24.83 -11.79 -8.12
C PHE A 40 25.17 -13.27 -8.20
N LEU A 41 24.43 -14.00 -9.04
CA LEU A 41 24.60 -15.45 -9.24
C LEU A 41 25.82 -15.82 -10.11
N LYS A 42 26.56 -14.81 -10.59
CA LYS A 42 27.80 -14.98 -11.37
C LYS A 42 29.00 -14.66 -10.50
N LEU A 43 29.96 -15.58 -10.42
CA LEU A 43 31.24 -15.38 -9.74
C LEU A 43 32.00 -14.20 -10.37
N ASN A 44 32.03 -13.06 -9.68
CA ASN A 44 32.90 -11.92 -9.97
C ASN A 44 33.28 -11.23 -8.64
N THR A 45 34.26 -10.32 -8.69
CA THR A 45 34.71 -9.55 -7.52
C THR A 45 33.70 -8.56 -6.97
N ASN A 46 32.54 -8.38 -7.62
CA ASN A 46 31.44 -7.48 -7.24
C ASN A 46 30.18 -8.28 -6.88
N SER A 47 30.36 -9.43 -6.23
CA SER A 47 29.30 -10.41 -5.97
C SER A 47 28.20 -9.89 -5.05
N LEU A 48 28.48 -8.89 -4.21
CA LEU A 48 27.53 -8.24 -3.30
C LEU A 48 27.43 -6.75 -3.62
N GLN A 49 26.21 -6.23 -3.81
CA GLN A 49 25.99 -4.80 -4.06
C GLN A 49 24.85 -4.26 -3.21
N LEU A 50 24.98 -2.99 -2.83
CA LEU A 50 23.92 -2.19 -2.23
C LEU A 50 23.31 -1.30 -3.32
N LEU A 51 22.02 -1.49 -3.56
CA LEU A 51 21.27 -0.74 -4.56
C LEU A 51 20.24 0.14 -3.86
N LYS A 52 20.01 1.34 -4.41
CA LYS A 52 18.85 2.15 -4.05
C LYS A 52 17.60 1.37 -4.46
N ALA A 53 16.62 1.30 -3.57
CA ALA A 53 15.40 0.55 -3.79
C ALA A 53 14.20 1.50 -3.86
N ASP A 54 13.18 1.11 -4.62
CA ASP A 54 11.94 1.87 -4.74
C ASP A 54 11.26 2.03 -3.37
N LYS A 55 10.55 3.13 -3.18
CA LYS A 55 9.86 3.46 -1.93
C LYS A 55 8.36 3.16 -2.04
N PRO A 56 7.89 2.03 -1.47
CA PRO A 56 6.48 1.70 -1.47
C PRO A 56 5.72 2.50 -0.41
N ASN A 57 4.51 2.91 -0.75
CA ASN A 57 3.51 3.39 0.18
C ASN A 57 2.41 2.33 0.26
N PHE A 58 2.04 1.96 1.48
CA PHE A 58 0.97 1.01 1.74
C PHE A 58 -0.21 1.77 2.31
N PHE A 59 -1.38 1.62 1.71
CA PHE A 59 -2.66 2.07 2.26
C PHE A 59 -3.45 0.83 2.65
N CYS A 60 -3.51 0.56 3.94
CA CYS A 60 -3.92 -0.74 4.48
C CYS A 60 -5.27 -0.67 5.19
N LYS A 61 -6.09 -1.70 4.94
CA LYS A 61 -7.32 -1.98 5.66
C LYS A 61 -7.19 -3.31 6.40
N ARG A 62 -7.56 -3.32 7.67
CA ARG A 62 -7.48 -4.49 8.53
C ARG A 62 -8.86 -5.08 8.76
N ASN A 63 -8.99 -6.37 8.48
CA ASN A 63 -10.13 -7.19 8.85
C ASN A 63 -9.66 -8.34 9.75
N SER A 64 -9.75 -8.14 11.07
CA SER A 64 -9.30 -9.11 12.08
C SER A 64 -7.80 -9.48 11.90
N LYS A 65 -7.51 -10.70 11.43
CA LYS A 65 -6.16 -11.22 11.18
C LYS A 65 -5.65 -10.99 9.76
N VAL A 66 -6.46 -10.42 8.87
CA VAL A 66 -6.07 -10.14 7.48
C VAL A 66 -5.89 -8.65 7.30
N ILE A 67 -4.77 -8.25 6.70
CA ILE A 67 -4.50 -6.88 6.28
C ILE A 67 -4.45 -6.87 4.75
N THR A 68 -5.28 -6.05 4.12
CA THR A 68 -5.24 -5.81 2.68
C THR A 68 -4.65 -4.43 2.45
N CYS A 69 -3.56 -4.32 1.69
CA CYS A 69 -2.95 -3.04 1.38
C CYS A 69 -2.95 -2.78 -0.12
N ARG A 70 -3.28 -1.54 -0.47
CA ARG A 70 -3.05 -0.95 -1.79
C ARG A 70 -1.66 -0.32 -1.79
N LEU A 71 -0.79 -0.79 -2.68
CA LEU A 71 0.60 -0.38 -2.79
C LEU A 71 0.75 0.59 -3.95
N THR A 72 1.43 1.71 -3.68
CA THR A 72 1.90 2.65 -4.70
C THR A 72 3.39 2.91 -4.52
N TYR A 73 4.07 3.38 -5.57
CA TYR A 73 5.50 3.68 -5.52
C TYR A 73 5.72 5.15 -5.87
N GLN A 74 6.52 5.88 -5.10
CA GLN A 74 6.72 7.33 -5.31
C GLN A 74 7.35 7.67 -6.66
N ASP A 75 8.30 6.85 -7.11
CA ASP A 75 9.19 7.16 -8.24
C ASP A 75 8.91 6.28 -9.47
N SER A 76 7.79 5.55 -9.51
CA SER A 76 7.53 4.55 -10.54
C SER A 76 6.22 4.80 -11.26
N GLU A 77 6.22 4.64 -12.59
CA GLU A 77 5.01 4.52 -13.41
C GLU A 77 4.26 3.19 -13.17
N GLN A 78 4.76 2.36 -12.26
CA GLN A 78 4.20 1.05 -11.97
C GLN A 78 2.75 1.12 -11.47
N LYS A 79 2.03 0.08 -11.87
CA LYS A 79 0.62 -0.16 -11.51
C LYS A 79 0.47 -0.23 -10.00
N GLU A 80 -0.63 0.35 -9.54
CA GLU A 80 -1.17 0.10 -8.22
C GLU A 80 -1.38 -1.41 -8.02
N GLU A 81 -0.91 -1.95 -6.89
CA GLU A 81 -1.02 -3.36 -6.56
C GLU A 81 -1.80 -3.57 -5.27
N ILE A 82 -2.70 -4.56 -5.24
CA ILE A 82 -3.36 -4.99 -4.01
C ILE A 82 -2.65 -6.22 -3.47
N ARG A 83 -2.15 -6.14 -2.24
CA ARG A 83 -1.51 -7.25 -1.54
C ARG A 83 -2.24 -7.58 -0.25
N LYS A 84 -2.28 -8.88 0.08
CA LYS A 84 -2.87 -9.39 1.32
C LYS A 84 -1.78 -9.92 2.24
N TYR A 85 -1.96 -9.67 3.52
CA TYR A 85 -1.05 -10.05 4.59
C TYR A 85 -1.84 -10.69 5.73
N THR A 86 -1.17 -11.56 6.46
CA THR A 86 -1.68 -12.17 7.68
C THR A 86 -0.96 -11.56 8.88
N VAL A 87 -1.73 -11.17 9.90
CA VAL A 87 -1.22 -10.69 11.18
C VAL A 87 -0.59 -11.87 11.93
N ILE A 88 0.72 -11.74 12.19
CA ILE A 88 1.50 -12.72 12.95
C ILE A 88 1.40 -12.41 14.45
N SER A 89 1.59 -11.15 14.81
CA SER A 89 1.53 -10.68 16.20
C SER A 89 0.85 -9.33 16.25
N ASP A 90 -0.07 -9.17 17.19
CA ASP A 90 -0.78 -7.93 17.45
C ASP A 90 -0.84 -7.72 18.96
N ALA A 91 0.24 -7.14 19.48
CA ALA A 91 0.45 -6.90 20.89
C ALA A 91 0.91 -5.46 21.03
N PRO A 92 0.00 -4.51 21.36
CA PRO A 92 0.34 -3.10 21.44
C PRO A 92 1.61 -2.86 22.28
N PRO A 93 2.54 -2.00 21.80
CA PRO A 93 2.42 -1.14 20.62
C PRO A 93 2.87 -1.80 19.30
N MET A 94 3.17 -3.09 19.30
CA MET A 94 3.77 -3.80 18.18
C MET A 94 2.72 -4.52 17.33
N LEU A 95 2.76 -4.27 16.02
CA LEU A 95 2.00 -5.01 15.00
C LEU A 95 2.99 -5.63 14.01
N LEU A 96 2.90 -6.95 13.83
CA LEU A 96 3.73 -7.73 12.91
C LEU A 96 2.83 -8.49 11.94
N PHE A 97 3.07 -8.34 10.64
CA PHE A 97 2.32 -9.05 9.61
C PHE A 97 3.20 -9.43 8.42
N SER A 98 2.84 -10.50 7.73
CA SER A 98 3.62 -11.07 6.63
C SER A 98 2.73 -11.42 5.45
N ALA A 99 3.30 -11.41 4.25
CA ALA A 99 2.66 -11.99 3.08
C ALA A 99 2.53 -13.51 3.28
N GLU A 100 1.53 -14.14 2.65
CA GLU A 100 1.29 -15.59 2.76
C GLU A 100 2.50 -16.43 2.31
N SER A 101 3.24 -15.92 1.32
CA SER A 101 4.49 -16.51 0.82
C SER A 101 5.68 -16.38 1.76
N ASN A 102 5.55 -15.61 2.86
CA ASN A 102 6.66 -15.18 3.73
C ASN A 102 7.80 -14.47 2.97
N SER A 103 7.52 -13.94 1.78
CA SER A 103 8.48 -13.14 1.01
C SER A 103 8.58 -11.71 1.53
N GLU A 104 7.63 -11.29 2.37
CA GLU A 104 7.53 -9.92 2.89
C GLU A 104 7.12 -9.95 4.35
N LEU A 105 7.78 -9.15 5.18
CA LEU A 105 7.49 -9.00 6.59
C LEU A 105 7.48 -7.52 6.95
N THR A 106 6.45 -7.10 7.65
CA THR A 106 6.28 -5.72 8.11
C THR A 106 6.10 -5.71 9.61
N MET A 107 6.92 -4.92 10.28
CA MET A 107 6.84 -4.64 11.71
C MET A 107 6.50 -3.18 11.91
N VAL A 108 5.56 -2.89 12.79
CA VAL A 108 5.08 -1.54 13.10
C VAL A 108 5.10 -1.35 14.60
N ASN A 109 5.67 -0.23 15.04
CA ASN A 109 5.52 0.29 16.39
C ASN A 109 4.57 1.49 16.32
N THR A 110 3.35 1.30 16.79
CA THR A 110 2.29 2.32 16.70
C THR A 110 2.51 3.49 17.65
N SER A 111 3.24 3.30 18.76
CA SER A 111 3.59 4.38 19.68
C SER A 111 4.64 5.32 19.11
N GLU A 112 5.60 4.78 18.35
CA GLU A 112 6.68 5.54 17.72
C GLU A 112 6.32 6.05 16.31
N LEU A 113 5.11 5.75 15.83
CA LEU A 113 4.66 6.06 14.46
C LEU A 113 5.65 5.57 13.39
N ALA A 114 6.27 4.42 13.63
CA ALA A 114 7.36 3.90 12.83
C ALA A 114 7.11 2.43 12.44
N GLY A 115 7.71 2.02 11.34
CA GLY A 115 7.72 0.64 10.89
C GLY A 115 8.96 0.28 10.11
N ALA A 116 9.16 -1.03 9.96
CA ALA A 116 10.17 -1.61 9.11
C ALA A 116 9.47 -2.59 8.16
N TYR A 117 9.78 -2.48 6.87
CA TYR A 117 9.33 -3.40 5.84
C TYR A 117 10.54 -4.13 5.29
N THR A 118 10.42 -5.45 5.16
CA THR A 118 11.44 -6.28 4.54
C THR A 118 10.81 -7.13 3.46
N SER A 119 11.49 -7.29 2.33
CA SER A 119 11.06 -8.20 1.29
C SER A 119 12.22 -8.90 0.61
N ARG A 120 11.97 -10.11 0.11
CA ARG A 120 12.93 -10.87 -0.69
C ARG A 120 12.89 -10.35 -2.12
N ILE A 121 14.06 -10.27 -2.74
CA ILE A 121 14.20 -9.97 -4.17
C ILE A 121 14.82 -11.20 -4.83
N PHE A 122 14.17 -11.70 -5.87
CA PHE A 122 14.65 -12.79 -6.69
C PHE A 122 14.51 -12.43 -8.16
N ASP A 123 15.60 -12.54 -8.89
CA ASP A 123 15.72 -12.30 -10.32
C ASP A 123 16.62 -13.40 -10.92
N ASP A 124 16.64 -13.55 -12.25
CA ASP A 124 17.46 -14.57 -12.91
C ASP A 124 18.96 -14.34 -12.70
N LYS A 125 19.36 -13.11 -12.39
CA LYS A 125 20.76 -12.70 -12.21
C LYS A 125 21.19 -12.52 -10.77
N TYR A 126 20.25 -12.25 -9.86
CA TYR A 126 20.58 -11.90 -8.48
C TYR A 126 19.48 -12.30 -7.49
N MET A 127 19.88 -12.49 -6.25
CA MET A 127 18.98 -12.69 -5.11
C MET A 127 19.36 -11.73 -3.98
N GLY A 128 18.40 -11.37 -3.15
CA GLY A 128 18.68 -10.41 -2.10
C GLY A 128 17.49 -10.10 -1.22
N TYR A 129 17.62 -9.01 -0.50
CA TYR A 129 16.57 -8.48 0.36
C TYR A 129 16.54 -6.96 0.27
N LYS A 130 15.32 -6.42 0.34
CA LYS A 130 15.01 -5.01 0.48
C LYS A 130 14.60 -4.76 1.92
N VAL A 131 15.12 -3.68 2.50
CA VAL A 131 14.71 -3.17 3.81
C VAL A 131 14.31 -1.73 3.65
N CYS A 132 13.14 -1.37 4.17
CA CYS A 132 12.65 0.00 4.22
C CYS A 132 12.33 0.41 5.65
N SER A 133 12.71 1.63 5.99
CA SER A 133 12.13 2.35 7.12
C SER A 133 10.82 2.99 6.66
N MET A 134 9.79 2.87 7.49
CA MET A 134 8.43 3.29 7.18
C MET A 134 7.92 4.24 8.27
N THR A 135 7.14 5.24 7.89
CA THR A 135 6.34 6.01 8.84
C THR A 135 4.94 5.42 8.89
N PHE A 136 4.46 5.13 10.10
CA PHE A 136 3.09 4.71 10.34
C PHE A 136 2.20 5.94 10.55
N MET A 137 1.07 5.97 9.85
CA MET A 137 0.08 7.03 9.98
C MET A 137 -1.34 6.45 9.96
N THR A 138 -2.24 7.01 10.76
CA THR A 138 -3.68 6.71 10.64
C THR A 138 -4.29 7.45 9.46
N GLN A 139 -5.49 7.04 9.04
CA GLN A 139 -6.23 7.74 7.99
C GLN A 139 -6.42 9.23 8.30
N ASP A 140 -6.76 9.56 9.56
CA ASP A 140 -6.99 10.95 9.98
C ASP A 140 -5.71 11.78 9.91
N GLN A 141 -4.56 11.21 10.28
CA GLN A 141 -3.26 11.87 10.16
C GLN A 141 -2.90 12.16 8.70
N ILE A 142 -3.14 11.20 7.79
CA ILE A 142 -2.92 11.42 6.35
C ILE A 142 -3.82 12.53 5.81
N LYS A 143 -5.12 12.52 6.16
CA LYS A 143 -6.09 13.57 5.75
C LYS A 143 -5.71 14.95 6.29
N ALA A 144 -5.24 15.03 7.53
CA ALA A 144 -4.78 16.28 8.12
C ALA A 144 -3.55 16.85 7.39
N LEU A 145 -2.68 15.99 6.85
CA LEU A 145 -1.51 16.41 6.07
C LEU A 145 -1.85 16.82 4.64
N SER A 146 -2.85 16.19 3.99
CA SER A 146 -3.27 16.57 2.65
C SER A 146 -3.96 17.93 2.61
N ASN A 147 -4.76 18.25 3.64
CA ASN A 147 -5.48 19.52 3.72
C ASN A 147 -4.59 20.74 3.99
N LYS A 148 -3.36 20.53 4.48
CA LYS A 148 -2.38 21.62 4.69
C LYS A 148 -1.63 22.04 3.43
N LYS A 149 -1.76 21.29 2.32
CA LYS A 149 -1.10 21.60 1.04
C LYS A 149 -1.95 22.50 0.12
N ASN A 150 -3.18 22.81 0.52
CA ASN A 150 -4.06 23.80 -0.11
C ASN A 150 -4.15 25.06 0.75
#